data_AF-A0AAU1ZI89-F1
#
_entry.id   AF-A0AAU1ZI89-F1
#
_cell.length_a   1.000
_cell.length_b   1.000
_cell.length_c   1.000
_cell.angle_alpha   90.00
_cell.angle_beta   90.00
_cell.angle_gamma   90.00
#
_symmetry.space_group_name_H-M   'P 1'
#
loop_
_entity.id
_entity.type
_entity.pdbx_description
1 polymer ?
#
loop_
_entity_poly.entity_id
_entity_poly.type
_entity_poly.pdbx_seq_one_letter_code
_entity_poly.pdbx_strand_id
1 'polypeptide(L)'
;MSEVNAPRTVPAAGSGEPEPDPVRESMQVLPRVFAAPLTLLTGRPYAGQRPVRQTPTRHLVNALVSCALGLALSVTGLAAGGPLLVLLVPGWAATLHAARNLRMMIYHQCAHQNMWRKRKPDVLVGRLIAAALMIQDFDRYSAEHVGDHHAVHHMTTRDPTVQAFLVTLKLRPGMSRGQMWRRVLGVCVDPWFHARFLVARIRSYYTYAPPAWRVGTTLVYVLVAAVVTALGLWVPVLVAWVLPMTLFFQISNVFRLCVKHSFPQPDQTPRRGREYFASLTNAIFVGERAPSPRLPVLRRHAAWARWWFRMLFVHFPTRYLVLTGDTVVHDYHHRYPMSREWASYLFAREEDHRGGAPGWPPYHEVWGLVPAIDHVLDSLRTADPEEFDPDRLAEVNHRALFMAFED
;
A
#
# COMPACT_ATOMS: atom_id res chain seq x y z
N MET A 1 -4.78 -28.69 -12.18
CA MET A 1 -4.76 -27.21 -12.11
C MET A 1 -5.55 -26.80 -10.87
N SER A 2 -4.90 -26.70 -9.70
CA SER A 2 -5.36 -25.99 -8.47
C SER A 2 -4.55 -26.47 -7.25
N GLU A 3 -3.23 -26.35 -7.28
CA GLU A 3 -2.38 -26.70 -6.12
C GLU A 3 -1.14 -25.80 -5.98
N VAL A 4 -1.17 -24.62 -6.62
CA VAL A 4 -0.12 -23.62 -6.50
C VAL A 4 -0.74 -22.44 -5.77
N ASN A 5 -0.27 -22.17 -4.54
CA ASN A 5 -0.68 -21.10 -3.61
C ASN A 5 -1.59 -21.49 -2.43
N ALA A 6 -1.35 -22.63 -1.78
CA ALA A 6 -1.73 -22.73 -0.36
C ALA A 6 -0.73 -21.90 0.48
N PRO A 7 -1.19 -21.07 1.43
CA PRO A 7 -0.29 -20.40 2.37
C PRO A 7 0.43 -21.46 3.21
N ARG A 8 1.77 -21.44 3.19
CA ARG A 8 2.57 -22.31 4.06
C ARG A 8 2.77 -21.60 5.39
N THR A 9 2.26 -22.19 6.46
CA THR A 9 2.77 -21.95 7.81
C THR A 9 4.18 -22.53 7.87
N VAL A 10 5.18 -21.67 8.08
CA VAL A 10 6.55 -22.11 8.36
C VAL A 10 6.53 -22.75 9.76
N PRO A 11 6.89 -24.04 9.92
CA PRO A 11 6.97 -24.65 11.23
C PRO A 11 8.06 -23.98 12.08
N ALA A 12 7.83 -23.90 13.39
CA ALA A 12 8.76 -23.29 14.33
C ALA A 12 10.14 -23.97 14.32
N ALA A 13 11.18 -23.13 14.22
CA ALA A 13 12.60 -23.32 14.47
C ALA A 13 13.11 -24.77 14.67
N GLY A 14 13.49 -25.40 13.56
CA GLY A 14 14.69 -26.27 13.54
C GLY A 14 15.89 -25.42 13.13
N SER A 15 17.09 -25.73 13.64
CA SER A 15 18.36 -25.03 13.43
C SER A 15 18.93 -25.11 12.00
N GLY A 16 18.06 -25.15 10.98
CA GLY A 16 18.45 -25.06 9.58
C GLY A 16 18.59 -23.61 9.17
N GLU A 17 19.59 -23.31 8.34
CA GLU A 17 19.64 -22.04 7.60
C GLU A 17 18.29 -21.79 6.93
N PRO A 18 17.78 -20.53 6.91
CA PRO A 18 16.49 -20.23 6.29
C PRO A 18 16.50 -20.74 4.84
N GLU A 19 15.59 -21.67 4.54
CA GLU A 19 15.51 -22.28 3.20
C GLU A 19 15.32 -21.16 2.16
N PRO A 20 16.16 -21.10 1.11
CA PRO A 20 16.09 -20.04 0.12
C PRO A 20 14.68 -19.93 -0.47
N ASP A 21 14.13 -18.71 -0.51
CA ASP A 21 12.76 -18.47 -1.01
C ASP A 21 12.65 -18.96 -2.46
N PRO A 22 11.89 -20.04 -2.71
CA PRO A 22 11.92 -20.70 -4.00
C PRO A 22 11.32 -19.83 -5.12
N VAL A 23 10.55 -18.79 -4.82
CA VAL A 23 9.99 -17.90 -5.84
C VAL A 23 11.04 -16.93 -6.34
N ARG A 24 11.57 -16.06 -5.48
CA ARG A 24 12.52 -15.02 -5.91
C ARG A 24 13.83 -15.62 -6.43
N GLU A 25 14.28 -16.71 -5.83
CA GLU A 25 15.51 -17.41 -6.21
C GLU A 25 15.41 -18.06 -7.60
N SER A 26 14.24 -18.63 -7.94
CA SER A 26 14.03 -19.23 -9.26
C SER A 26 14.23 -18.24 -10.42
N MET A 27 14.04 -16.94 -10.18
CA MET A 27 14.19 -15.89 -11.20
C MET A 27 15.66 -15.56 -11.52
N GLN A 28 16.63 -16.12 -10.79
CA GLN A 28 18.07 -15.92 -11.07
C GLN A 28 18.50 -16.50 -12.42
N VAL A 29 17.68 -17.34 -13.04
CA VAL A 29 17.92 -17.84 -14.42
C VAL A 29 17.86 -16.74 -15.48
N LEU A 30 17.29 -15.58 -15.16
CA LEU A 30 17.22 -14.42 -16.06
C LEU A 30 18.54 -13.63 -16.04
N PRO A 31 18.86 -12.89 -17.12
CA PRO A 31 20.02 -12.02 -17.16
C PRO A 31 20.07 -11.02 -15.99
N ARG A 32 21.28 -10.73 -15.49
CA ARG A 32 21.50 -9.86 -14.30
C ARG A 32 20.86 -8.47 -14.40
N VAL A 33 20.62 -7.96 -15.61
CA VAL A 33 19.91 -6.68 -15.82
C VAL A 33 18.49 -6.68 -15.24
N PHE A 34 17.85 -7.85 -15.14
CA PHE A 34 16.52 -7.98 -14.54
C PHE A 34 16.53 -8.08 -13.01
N ALA A 35 17.70 -8.23 -12.37
CA ALA A 35 17.80 -8.40 -10.92
C ALA A 35 17.15 -7.26 -10.14
N ALA A 36 17.50 -6.01 -10.44
CA ALA A 36 16.96 -4.85 -9.72
C ALA A 36 15.47 -4.58 -10.06
N PRO A 37 15.04 -4.58 -11.34
CA PRO A 37 13.63 -4.45 -11.69
C PRO A 37 12.76 -5.51 -11.02
N LEU A 38 13.20 -6.78 -11.01
CA LEU A 38 12.46 -7.85 -10.36
C LEU A 38 12.40 -7.65 -8.85
N THR A 39 13.46 -7.21 -8.18
CA THR A 39 13.41 -6.91 -6.75
C THR A 39 12.45 -5.79 -6.40
N LEU A 40 12.43 -4.71 -7.20
CA LEU A 40 11.48 -3.61 -7.00
C LEU A 40 10.05 -4.07 -7.26
N LEU A 41 9.85 -4.93 -8.26
CA LEU A 41 8.56 -5.52 -8.61
C LEU A 41 8.08 -6.49 -7.53
N THR A 42 8.86 -7.50 -7.17
CA THR A 42 8.45 -8.56 -6.24
C THR A 42 8.42 -8.10 -4.80
N GLY A 43 9.16 -7.03 -4.46
CA GLY A 43 9.31 -6.56 -3.10
C GLY A 43 10.37 -7.32 -2.29
N ARG A 44 11.11 -8.24 -2.91
CA ARG A 44 12.12 -9.05 -2.23
C ARG A 44 13.40 -9.25 -3.06
N PRO A 45 14.59 -9.00 -2.51
CA PRO A 45 15.86 -9.33 -3.17
C PRO A 45 16.21 -10.82 -3.03
N TYR A 46 16.90 -11.38 -4.04
CA TYR A 46 17.43 -12.76 -3.93
C TYR A 46 18.67 -12.82 -3.02
N ALA A 47 19.10 -14.03 -2.68
CA ALA A 47 20.24 -14.32 -1.82
C ALA A 47 21.54 -13.73 -2.36
N GLY A 48 22.22 -12.92 -1.54
CA GLY A 48 23.46 -12.26 -1.94
C GLY A 48 23.31 -11.15 -2.99
N GLN A 49 22.08 -10.72 -3.33
CA GLN A 49 21.89 -9.60 -4.25
C GLN A 49 22.48 -8.30 -3.67
N ARG A 50 23.35 -7.64 -4.45
CA ARG A 50 23.90 -6.33 -4.08
C ARG A 50 22.78 -5.29 -3.89
N PRO A 51 22.74 -4.57 -2.76
CA PRO A 51 21.73 -3.55 -2.51
C PRO A 51 21.71 -2.44 -3.57
N VAL A 52 20.50 -2.08 -4.00
CA VAL A 52 20.28 -0.88 -4.80
C VAL A 52 20.14 0.29 -3.83
N ARG A 53 21.13 1.20 -3.83
CA ARG A 53 21.08 2.40 -2.99
C ARG A 53 19.92 3.30 -3.43
N GLN A 54 18.93 3.41 -2.55
CA GLN A 54 17.85 4.37 -2.66
C GLN A 54 18.06 5.48 -1.63
N THR A 55 17.60 6.69 -1.95
CA THR A 55 17.65 7.82 -1.02
C THR A 55 16.26 8.41 -0.85
N PRO A 56 15.98 9.08 0.29
CA PRO A 56 14.75 9.82 0.49
C PRO A 56 14.37 10.72 -0.69
N THR A 57 15.33 11.54 -1.12
CA THR A 57 15.14 12.49 -2.23
C THR A 57 14.82 11.77 -3.54
N ARG A 58 15.42 10.60 -3.81
CA ARG A 58 15.12 9.82 -5.01
C ARG A 58 13.67 9.33 -5.02
N HIS A 59 13.12 8.91 -3.89
CA HIS A 59 11.70 8.53 -3.80
C HIS A 59 10.77 9.71 -4.09
N LEU A 60 11.08 10.90 -3.53
CA LEU A 60 10.30 12.12 -3.82
C LEU A 60 10.37 12.50 -5.30
N VAL A 61 11.58 12.54 -5.88
CA VAL A 61 11.77 12.86 -7.30
C VAL A 61 11.04 11.85 -8.18
N ASN A 62 11.15 10.55 -7.89
CA ASN A 62 10.44 9.52 -8.65
C ASN A 62 8.92 9.72 -8.61
N ALA A 63 8.36 10.09 -7.45
CA ALA A 63 6.93 10.37 -7.33
C ALA A 63 6.53 11.61 -8.16
N LEU A 64 7.30 12.70 -8.10
CA LEU A 64 7.03 13.91 -8.88
C LEU A 64 7.17 13.67 -10.39
N VAL A 65 8.20 12.95 -10.82
CA VAL A 65 8.40 12.57 -12.23
C VAL A 65 7.26 11.66 -12.70
N SER A 66 6.82 10.70 -11.87
CA SER A 66 5.68 9.83 -12.21
C SER A 66 4.39 10.64 -12.36
N CYS A 67 4.17 11.65 -11.51
CA CYS A 67 3.03 12.56 -11.61
C CYS A 67 3.06 13.35 -12.93
N ALA A 68 4.19 13.99 -13.23
CA ALA A 68 4.37 14.77 -14.45
C ALA A 68 4.20 13.90 -15.70
N LEU A 69 4.79 12.70 -15.72
CA LEU A 69 4.65 11.75 -16.81
C LEU A 69 3.20 11.28 -16.96
N GLY A 70 2.51 10.98 -15.85
CA GLY A 70 1.12 10.55 -15.88
C GLY A 70 0.17 11.59 -16.46
N LEU A 71 0.35 12.85 -16.04
CA LEU A 71 -0.38 13.99 -16.58
C LEU A 71 -0.04 14.23 -18.06
N ALA A 72 1.23 14.22 -18.43
CA ALA A 72 1.67 14.41 -19.82
C ALA A 72 1.07 13.34 -20.76
N LEU A 73 1.19 12.05 -20.42
CA LEU A 73 0.62 10.96 -21.20
C LEU A 73 -0.91 11.09 -21.35
N SER A 74 -1.59 11.46 -20.27
CA SER A 74 -3.04 11.61 -20.29
C SER A 74 -3.48 12.78 -21.15
N VAL A 75 -2.82 13.94 -21.03
CA VAL A 75 -3.11 15.13 -21.84
C VAL A 75 -2.79 14.87 -23.31
N THR A 76 -1.66 14.24 -23.63
CA THR A 76 -1.31 13.86 -25.01
C THR A 76 -2.34 12.92 -25.61
N GLY A 77 -2.77 11.90 -24.86
CA GLY A 77 -3.80 10.97 -25.30
C GLY A 77 -5.14 11.66 -25.60
N LEU A 78 -5.56 12.58 -24.71
CA LEU A 78 -6.80 13.35 -24.90
C LEU A 78 -6.72 14.35 -26.06
N ALA A 79 -5.59 15.04 -26.21
CA ALA A 79 -5.39 16.02 -27.27
C ALA A 79 -5.32 15.36 -28.66
N ALA A 80 -4.69 14.19 -28.75
CA ALA A 80 -4.56 13.47 -30.02
C ALA A 80 -5.82 12.66 -30.38
N GLY A 81 -6.58 12.19 -29.38
CA GLY A 81 -7.80 11.41 -29.59
C GLY A 81 -7.56 10.04 -30.26
N GLY A 82 -8.64 9.43 -30.77
CA GLY A 82 -8.57 8.17 -31.54
C GLY A 82 -7.85 7.03 -30.78
N PRO A 83 -7.00 6.23 -31.47
CA PRO A 83 -6.25 5.15 -30.83
C PRO A 83 -5.29 5.61 -29.71
N LEU A 84 -4.85 6.87 -29.72
CA LEU A 84 -3.92 7.39 -28.70
C LEU A 84 -4.59 7.63 -27.34
N LEU A 85 -5.91 7.51 -27.24
CA LEU A 85 -6.60 7.44 -25.95
C LEU A 85 -6.09 6.27 -25.08
N VAL A 86 -5.46 5.25 -25.67
CA VAL A 86 -4.79 4.17 -24.92
C VAL A 86 -3.72 4.69 -23.95
N LEU A 87 -3.14 5.87 -24.21
CA LEU A 87 -2.17 6.53 -23.32
C LEU A 87 -2.77 6.96 -21.97
N LEU A 88 -4.10 7.05 -21.86
CA LEU A 88 -4.79 7.28 -20.58
C LEU A 88 -4.50 6.17 -19.57
N VAL A 89 -4.37 4.91 -20.00
CA VAL A 89 -4.14 3.79 -19.09
C VAL A 89 -2.80 3.91 -18.35
N PRO A 90 -1.63 4.04 -19.03
CA PRO A 90 -0.37 4.29 -18.34
C PRO A 90 -0.33 5.68 -17.69
N GLY A 91 -1.05 6.67 -18.24
CA GLY A 91 -1.19 8.00 -17.65
C GLY A 91 -1.82 7.97 -16.25
N TRP A 92 -3.01 7.36 -16.14
CA TRP A 92 -3.71 7.14 -14.87
C TRP A 92 -2.89 6.30 -13.90
N ALA A 93 -2.24 5.24 -14.38
CA ALA A 93 -1.38 4.40 -13.56
C ALA A 93 -0.23 5.20 -12.93
N ALA A 94 0.44 6.06 -13.70
CA ALA A 94 1.54 6.88 -13.22
C ALA A 94 1.08 8.00 -12.27
N THR A 95 -0.04 8.68 -12.57
CA THR A 95 -0.64 9.67 -11.67
C THR A 95 -1.05 9.05 -10.33
N LEU A 96 -1.72 7.88 -10.37
CA LEU A 96 -2.09 7.15 -9.17
C LEU A 96 -0.85 6.71 -8.38
N HIS A 97 0.14 6.10 -9.03
CA HIS A 97 1.37 5.67 -8.38
C HIS A 97 2.09 6.81 -7.66
N ALA A 98 2.17 7.98 -8.32
CA ALA A 98 2.75 9.18 -7.73
C ALA A 98 2.03 9.59 -6.45
N ALA A 99 0.70 9.72 -6.50
CA ALA A 99 -0.10 10.10 -5.34
C ALA A 99 0.01 9.10 -4.20
N ARG A 100 0.01 7.80 -4.51
CA ARG A 100 0.21 6.73 -3.53
C ARG A 100 1.61 6.78 -2.92
N ASN A 101 2.67 6.98 -3.68
CA ASN A 101 4.01 7.13 -3.11
C ASN A 101 4.16 8.39 -2.26
N LEU A 102 3.59 9.52 -2.69
CA LEU A 102 3.58 10.75 -1.90
C LEU A 102 2.89 10.54 -0.55
N ARG A 103 1.71 9.90 -0.52
CA ARG A 103 1.00 9.61 0.74
C ARG A 103 1.68 8.52 1.57
N MET A 104 2.03 7.41 0.93
CA MET A 104 2.38 6.18 1.65
C MET A 104 3.83 6.12 2.07
N MET A 105 4.72 6.71 1.27
CA MET A 105 6.14 6.76 1.60
C MET A 105 6.53 8.12 2.15
N ILE A 106 6.39 9.17 1.34
CA ILE A 106 7.00 10.46 1.68
C ILE A 106 6.32 11.08 2.90
N TYR A 107 5.00 11.24 2.84
CA TYR A 107 4.19 11.84 3.90
C TYR A 107 4.27 11.02 5.21
N HIS A 108 4.22 9.69 5.10
CA HIS A 108 4.40 8.78 6.23
C HIS A 108 5.78 8.94 6.89
N GLN A 109 6.86 8.99 6.10
CA GLN A 109 8.21 9.14 6.63
C GLN A 109 8.48 10.55 7.16
N CYS A 110 7.84 11.58 6.61
CA CYS A 110 7.80 12.91 7.21
C CYS A 110 7.16 12.89 8.60
N ALA A 111 6.08 12.11 8.81
CA ALA A 111 5.41 12.00 10.10
C ALA A 111 6.30 11.39 11.19
N HIS A 112 7.20 10.46 10.79
CA HIS A 112 8.26 9.92 11.66
C HIS A 112 9.51 10.80 11.75
N GLN A 113 9.52 11.96 11.09
CA GLN A 113 10.70 12.83 10.96
C GLN A 113 11.93 12.12 10.36
N ASN A 114 11.69 11.12 9.51
CA ASN A 114 12.70 10.26 8.91
C ASN A 114 13.05 10.63 7.47
N MET A 115 12.27 11.51 6.82
CA MET A 115 12.47 11.83 5.40
C MET A 115 13.87 12.43 5.19
N TRP A 116 14.19 13.52 5.89
CA TRP A 116 15.56 14.06 5.90
C TRP A 116 16.16 14.17 7.29
N ARG A 117 15.55 13.54 8.30
CA ARG A 117 15.99 13.60 9.70
C ARG A 117 15.99 15.04 10.23
N LYS A 118 15.11 15.88 9.68
CA LYS A 118 15.00 17.30 10.00
C LYS A 118 13.52 17.66 10.07
N ARG A 119 13.05 18.02 11.27
CA ARG A 119 11.64 18.33 11.52
C ARG A 119 11.06 19.39 10.58
N LYS A 120 11.77 20.51 10.36
CA LYS A 120 11.26 21.63 9.54
C LYS A 120 10.93 21.23 8.09
N PRO A 121 11.87 20.67 7.29
CA PRO A 121 11.55 20.26 5.92
C PRO A 121 10.56 19.11 5.87
N ASP A 122 10.59 18.17 6.83
CA ASP A 122 9.64 17.06 6.89
C ASP A 122 8.20 17.57 7.13
N VAL A 123 8.01 18.49 8.08
CA VAL A 123 6.71 19.13 8.35
C VAL A 123 6.23 19.93 7.13
N LEU A 124 7.11 20.69 6.49
CA LEU A 124 6.75 21.48 5.31
C LEU A 124 6.29 20.59 4.16
N VAL A 125 7.05 19.54 3.84
CA VAL A 125 6.71 18.61 2.76
C VAL A 125 5.45 17.81 3.10
N GLY A 126 5.30 17.38 4.36
CA GLY A 126 4.08 16.73 4.84
C GLY A 126 2.84 17.60 4.60
N ARG A 127 2.87 18.87 5.01
CA ARG A 127 1.75 19.82 4.80
C ARG A 127 1.49 20.13 3.32
N LEU A 128 2.54 20.24 2.50
CA LEU A 128 2.40 20.43 1.05
C LEU A 128 1.73 19.22 0.39
N ILE A 129 2.10 18.00 0.77
CA ILE A 129 1.46 16.78 0.27
C ILE A 129 0.01 16.72 0.75
N ALA A 130 -0.27 17.08 2.01
CA ALA A 130 -1.63 17.14 2.53
C ALA A 130 -2.54 18.07 1.71
N ALA A 131 -2.05 19.29 1.43
CA ALA A 131 -2.74 20.28 0.62
C ALA A 131 -2.92 19.82 -0.83
N ALA A 132 -1.85 19.32 -1.46
CA ALA A 132 -1.86 18.93 -2.87
C ALA A 132 -2.76 17.72 -3.14
N LEU A 133 -2.82 16.75 -2.21
CA LEU A 133 -3.66 15.57 -2.36
C LEU A 133 -5.03 15.73 -1.68
N MET A 134 -5.27 16.83 -0.95
CA MET A 134 -6.50 17.04 -0.17
C MET A 134 -6.80 15.83 0.74
N ILE A 135 -5.82 15.45 1.54
CA ILE A 135 -5.86 14.35 2.51
C ILE A 135 -5.86 14.91 3.95
N GLN A 136 -5.93 14.04 4.96
CA GLN A 136 -5.81 14.42 6.37
C GLN A 136 -4.66 15.40 6.61
N ASP A 137 -4.88 16.36 7.52
CA ASP A 137 -3.86 17.31 7.94
C ASP A 137 -2.61 16.60 8.52
N PHE A 138 -1.43 17.13 8.20
CA PHE A 138 -0.15 16.52 8.57
C PHE A 138 0.13 16.51 10.06
N ASP A 139 -0.19 17.59 10.79
CA ASP A 139 0.14 17.66 12.21
C ASP A 139 -0.73 16.68 12.99
N ARG A 140 -2.02 16.62 12.65
CA ARG A 140 -2.93 15.63 13.22
C ARG A 140 -2.51 14.21 12.87
N TYR A 141 -2.19 13.97 11.60
CA TYR A 141 -1.72 12.67 11.15
C TYR A 141 -0.46 12.23 11.91
N SER A 142 0.55 13.09 12.04
CA SER A 142 1.79 12.77 12.74
C SER A 142 1.55 12.44 14.20
N ALA A 143 0.63 13.14 14.87
CA ALA A 143 0.27 12.85 16.26
C ALA A 143 -0.45 11.50 16.42
N GLU A 144 -1.49 11.23 15.62
CA GLU A 144 -2.29 10.00 15.68
C GLU A 144 -1.48 8.77 15.21
N HIS A 145 -0.71 8.92 14.13
CA HIS A 145 0.04 7.82 13.53
C HIS A 145 1.16 7.31 14.43
N VAL A 146 1.90 8.22 15.08
CA VAL A 146 2.96 7.85 16.05
C VAL A 146 2.36 7.39 17.38
N GLY A 147 1.25 8.02 17.82
CA GLY A 147 0.64 7.77 19.12
C GLY A 147 -0.29 6.55 19.21
N ASP A 148 -1.01 6.21 18.14
CA ASP A 148 -2.07 5.18 18.15
C ASP A 148 -1.76 3.98 17.23
N HIS A 149 -1.32 4.23 15.98
CA HIS A 149 -1.16 3.18 14.96
C HIS A 149 0.13 2.34 15.10
N HIS A 150 1.17 2.88 15.74
CA HIS A 150 2.42 2.15 16.08
C HIS A 150 2.52 1.77 17.57
N ALA A 151 1.45 1.94 18.33
CA ALA A 151 1.48 1.88 19.79
C ALA A 151 0.40 0.94 20.35
N VAL A 152 -0.03 1.19 21.60
CA VAL A 152 -0.83 0.30 22.45
C VAL A 152 -2.19 -0.09 21.85
N HIS A 153 -2.71 0.68 20.88
CA HIS A 153 -4.05 0.49 20.32
C HIS A 153 -4.07 -0.20 18.95
N HIS A 154 -2.93 -0.68 18.47
CA HIS A 154 -2.84 -1.34 17.17
C HIS A 154 -3.72 -2.61 17.08
N MET A 155 -4.52 -2.70 16.01
CA MET A 155 -5.53 -3.75 15.76
C MET A 155 -6.51 -3.99 16.91
N THR A 156 -6.76 -2.96 17.73
CA THR A 156 -7.87 -2.94 18.71
C THR A 156 -9.11 -2.26 18.11
N THR A 157 -10.22 -2.24 18.83
CA THR A 157 -11.46 -1.52 18.43
C THR A 157 -11.28 -0.01 18.25
N ARG A 158 -10.18 0.56 18.77
CA ARG A 158 -9.79 1.96 18.56
C ARG A 158 -8.96 2.20 17.31
N ASP A 159 -8.39 1.15 16.72
CA ASP A 159 -7.59 1.26 15.50
C ASP A 159 -8.50 1.65 14.32
N PRO A 160 -8.19 2.72 13.57
CA PRO A 160 -8.95 3.11 12.38
C PRO A 160 -9.10 1.95 11.38
N THR A 161 -8.08 1.11 11.24
CA THR A 161 -8.09 -0.09 10.37
C THR A 161 -9.25 -1.00 10.74
N VAL A 162 -9.37 -1.36 12.02
CA VAL A 162 -10.44 -2.23 12.53
C VAL A 162 -11.81 -1.58 12.28
N GLN A 163 -11.93 -0.28 12.57
CA GLN A 163 -13.18 0.45 12.33
C GLN A 163 -13.55 0.50 10.84
N ALA A 164 -12.59 0.60 9.93
CA ALA A 164 -12.85 0.56 8.49
C ALA A 164 -13.33 -0.80 8.03
N PHE A 165 -12.77 -1.89 8.55
CA PHE A 165 -13.28 -3.25 8.28
C PHE A 165 -14.71 -3.41 8.81
N LEU A 166 -14.93 -3.08 10.08
CA LEU A 166 -16.23 -3.32 10.73
C LEU A 166 -17.30 -2.33 10.29
N VAL A 167 -17.03 -1.05 10.12
CA VAL A 167 -18.08 -0.06 9.82
C VAL A 167 -18.19 0.21 8.33
N THR A 168 -17.07 0.42 7.65
CA THR A 168 -17.07 0.86 6.24
C THR A 168 -17.23 -0.31 5.27
N LEU A 169 -16.38 -1.34 5.37
CA LEU A 169 -16.46 -2.55 4.56
C LEU A 169 -17.54 -3.52 5.06
N LYS A 170 -18.03 -3.29 6.29
CA LYS A 170 -19.03 -4.11 6.97
C LYS A 170 -18.60 -5.58 7.06
N LEU A 171 -17.32 -5.87 7.25
CA LEU A 171 -16.80 -7.23 7.43
C LEU A 171 -16.94 -7.64 8.90
N ARG A 172 -17.23 -8.92 9.19
CA ARG A 172 -17.43 -9.41 10.57
C ARG A 172 -16.72 -10.73 10.78
N PRO A 173 -16.34 -11.06 12.03
CA PRO A 173 -16.05 -12.43 12.41
C PRO A 173 -17.17 -13.40 12.00
N GLY A 174 -16.79 -14.63 11.66
CA GLY A 174 -17.73 -15.67 11.21
C GLY A 174 -18.23 -15.56 9.77
N MET A 175 -18.02 -14.44 9.05
CA MET A 175 -18.37 -14.37 7.62
C MET A 175 -17.50 -15.33 6.79
N SER A 176 -18.10 -15.96 5.78
CA SER A 176 -17.33 -16.69 4.78
C SER A 176 -16.49 -15.74 3.93
N ARG A 177 -15.33 -16.23 3.44
CA ARG A 177 -14.43 -15.48 2.57
C ARG A 177 -15.15 -14.91 1.33
N GLY A 178 -16.06 -15.67 0.72
CA GLY A 178 -16.85 -15.23 -0.42
C GLY A 178 -17.85 -14.11 -0.10
N GLN A 179 -18.39 -14.05 1.13
CA GLN A 179 -19.19 -12.91 1.57
C GLN A 179 -18.34 -11.65 1.74
N MET A 180 -17.14 -11.80 2.32
CA MET A 180 -16.23 -10.68 2.52
C MET A 180 -15.73 -10.10 1.20
N TRP A 181 -15.29 -10.93 0.24
CA TRP A 181 -14.89 -10.47 -1.09
C TRP A 181 -16.00 -9.73 -1.83
N ARG A 182 -17.24 -10.22 -1.77
CA ARG A 182 -18.38 -9.51 -2.39
C ARG A 182 -18.57 -8.11 -1.81
N ARG A 183 -18.35 -7.92 -0.51
CA ARG A 183 -18.41 -6.59 0.13
C ARG A 183 -17.25 -5.71 -0.29
N VAL A 184 -16.02 -6.24 -0.29
CA VAL A 184 -14.81 -5.52 -0.74
C VAL A 184 -14.95 -5.06 -2.20
N LEU A 185 -15.36 -5.94 -3.11
CA LEU A 185 -15.56 -5.59 -4.52
C LEU A 185 -16.78 -4.67 -4.71
N GLY A 186 -17.82 -4.86 -3.91
CA GLY A 186 -19.02 -4.02 -3.94
C GLY A 186 -18.73 -2.56 -3.62
N VAL A 187 -17.88 -2.28 -2.63
CA VAL A 187 -17.51 -0.88 -2.31
C VAL A 187 -16.65 -0.23 -3.39
N CYS A 188 -15.86 -1.00 -4.15
CA CYS A 188 -15.04 -0.48 -5.26
C CYS A 188 -15.87 0.04 -6.45
N VAL A 189 -17.16 -0.28 -6.50
CA VAL A 189 -18.08 0.20 -7.54
C VAL A 189 -19.24 1.03 -6.96
N ASP A 190 -19.25 1.27 -5.65
CA ASP A 190 -20.30 2.05 -4.98
C ASP A 190 -19.99 3.55 -5.09
N PRO A 191 -20.76 4.32 -5.89
CA PRO A 191 -20.50 5.75 -6.05
C PRO A 191 -20.67 6.53 -4.74
N TRP A 192 -21.53 6.06 -3.82
CA TRP A 192 -21.72 6.72 -2.53
C TRP A 192 -20.55 6.49 -1.59
N PHE A 193 -19.93 5.31 -1.63
CA PHE A 193 -18.67 5.07 -0.93
C PHE A 193 -17.61 6.08 -1.41
N HIS A 194 -17.45 6.22 -2.73
CA HIS A 194 -16.44 7.12 -3.31
C HIS A 194 -16.69 8.60 -2.98
N ALA A 195 -17.94 9.04 -3.06
CA ALA A 195 -18.35 10.39 -2.69
C ALA A 195 -18.13 10.68 -1.19
N ARG A 196 -18.56 9.77 -0.31
CA ARG A 196 -18.38 9.91 1.14
C ARG A 196 -16.91 9.95 1.53
N PHE A 197 -16.09 9.10 0.91
CA PHE A 197 -14.64 9.10 1.14
C PHE A 197 -14.04 10.43 0.68
N LEU A 198 -14.37 10.92 -0.52
CA LEU A 198 -13.85 12.22 -1.00
C LEU A 198 -14.22 13.38 -0.06
N VAL A 199 -15.48 13.44 0.38
CA VAL A 199 -15.96 14.45 1.33
C VAL A 199 -15.24 14.33 2.67
N ALA A 200 -15.06 13.11 3.18
CA ALA A 200 -14.33 12.88 4.43
C ALA A 200 -12.87 13.35 4.33
N ARG A 201 -12.18 13.08 3.22
CA ARG A 201 -10.81 13.57 2.93
C ARG A 201 -10.73 15.09 3.01
N ILE A 202 -11.58 15.78 2.25
CA ILE A 202 -11.61 17.24 2.17
C ILE A 202 -11.95 17.85 3.53
N ARG A 203 -12.97 17.29 4.20
CA ARG A 203 -13.38 17.75 5.52
C ARG A 203 -12.27 17.56 6.56
N SER A 204 -11.59 16.41 6.53
CA SER A 204 -10.46 16.13 7.42
C SER A 204 -9.37 17.19 7.26
N TYR A 205 -8.96 17.50 6.03
CA TYR A 205 -8.02 18.58 5.78
C TYR A 205 -8.48 19.92 6.36
N TYR A 206 -9.64 20.43 5.96
CA TYR A 206 -10.09 21.78 6.33
C TYR A 206 -10.50 21.94 7.80
N THR A 207 -10.82 20.84 8.49
CA THR A 207 -11.16 20.89 9.91
C THR A 207 -9.92 21.14 10.78
N TYR A 208 -8.78 20.54 10.41
CA TYR A 208 -7.60 20.51 11.28
C TYR A 208 -6.43 21.36 10.75
N ALA A 209 -6.37 21.64 9.45
CA ALA A 209 -5.30 22.46 8.89
C ALA A 209 -5.31 23.89 9.48
N PRO A 210 -4.14 24.48 9.78
CA PRO A 210 -4.04 25.85 10.27
C PRO A 210 -4.69 26.86 9.29
N PRO A 211 -5.24 27.99 9.78
CA PRO A 211 -5.95 28.96 8.93
C PRO A 211 -5.16 29.43 7.71
N ALA A 212 -3.86 29.72 7.87
CA ALA A 212 -2.99 30.13 6.77
C ALA A 212 -2.88 29.05 5.67
N TRP A 213 -2.80 27.78 6.04
CA TRP A 213 -2.77 26.66 5.10
C TRP A 213 -4.11 26.45 4.41
N ARG A 214 -5.22 26.60 5.13
CA ARG A 214 -6.57 26.55 4.54
C ARG A 214 -6.75 27.63 3.48
N VAL A 215 -6.44 28.88 3.82
CA VAL A 215 -6.53 30.02 2.89
C VAL A 215 -5.61 29.82 1.70
N GLY A 216 -4.32 29.50 1.94
CA GLY A 216 -3.36 29.28 0.86
C GLY A 216 -3.77 28.14 -0.08
N THR A 217 -4.25 27.03 0.47
CA THR A 217 -4.73 25.88 -0.33
C THR A 217 -5.95 26.28 -1.16
N THR A 218 -6.95 26.93 -0.55
CA THR A 218 -8.13 27.42 -1.27
C THR A 218 -7.73 28.36 -2.40
N LEU A 219 -6.84 29.33 -2.14
CA LEU A 219 -6.37 30.27 -3.16
C LEU A 219 -5.66 29.57 -4.32
N VAL A 220 -4.81 28.58 -4.03
CA VAL A 220 -4.15 27.77 -5.07
C VAL A 220 -5.18 27.02 -5.92
N TYR A 221 -6.16 26.35 -5.30
CA TYR A 221 -7.19 25.62 -6.06
C TYR A 221 -8.12 26.55 -6.86
N VAL A 222 -8.46 27.73 -6.32
CA VAL A 222 -9.23 28.76 -7.04
C VAL A 222 -8.44 29.27 -8.24
N LEU A 223 -7.14 29.56 -8.07
CA LEU A 223 -6.26 29.99 -9.16
C LEU A 223 -6.15 28.90 -10.22
N VAL A 224 -5.94 27.64 -9.83
CA VAL A 224 -5.91 26.51 -10.75
C VAL A 224 -7.24 26.40 -11.50
N ALA A 225 -8.38 26.47 -10.82
CA ALA A 225 -9.70 26.42 -11.48
C ALA A 225 -9.93 27.59 -12.45
N ALA A 226 -9.47 28.80 -12.10
CA ALA A 226 -9.53 29.96 -12.98
C ALA A 226 -8.68 29.77 -14.24
N VAL A 227 -7.43 29.30 -14.09
CA VAL A 227 -6.54 28.99 -15.23
C VAL A 227 -7.13 27.89 -16.11
N VAL A 228 -7.65 26.82 -15.51
CA VAL A 228 -8.28 25.69 -16.23
C VAL A 228 -9.51 26.16 -17.01
N THR A 229 -10.32 27.04 -16.43
CA THR A 229 -11.49 27.62 -17.09
C THR A 229 -11.08 28.53 -18.25
N ALA A 230 -10.11 29.42 -18.02
CA ALA A 230 -9.63 30.36 -19.04
C ALA A 230 -9.01 29.63 -20.25
N LEU A 231 -8.37 28.48 -20.03
CA LEU A 231 -7.73 27.67 -21.07
C LEU A 231 -8.63 26.54 -21.62
N GLY A 232 -9.85 26.37 -21.11
CA GLY A 232 -10.76 25.29 -21.54
C GLY A 232 -10.26 23.87 -21.19
N LEU A 233 -9.44 23.70 -20.15
CA LEU A 233 -8.75 22.45 -19.81
C LEU A 233 -9.53 21.53 -18.85
N TRP A 234 -10.84 21.74 -18.69
CA TRP A 234 -11.65 20.97 -17.75
C TRP A 234 -11.64 19.47 -18.04
N VAL A 235 -11.75 19.04 -19.30
CA VAL A 235 -11.73 17.62 -19.66
C VAL A 235 -10.39 16.97 -19.28
N PRO A 236 -9.22 17.50 -19.68
CA PRO A 236 -7.93 17.02 -19.20
C PRO A 236 -7.82 16.96 -17.67
N VAL A 237 -8.25 17.98 -16.94
CA VAL A 237 -8.16 17.98 -15.46
C VAL A 237 -9.05 16.92 -14.84
N LEU A 238 -10.31 16.80 -15.29
CA LEU A 238 -11.26 15.83 -14.75
C LEU A 238 -10.80 14.39 -15.03
N VAL A 239 -10.31 14.12 -16.23
CA VAL A 239 -9.93 12.77 -16.66
C VAL A 239 -8.53 12.38 -16.21
N ALA A 240 -7.54 13.28 -16.28
CA ALA A 240 -6.14 12.97 -15.97
C ALA A 240 -5.78 13.11 -14.48
N TRP A 241 -6.50 13.95 -13.74
CA TRP A 241 -6.22 14.21 -12.32
C TRP A 241 -7.37 13.77 -11.41
N VAL A 242 -8.58 14.31 -11.60
CA VAL A 242 -9.69 14.08 -10.65
C VAL A 242 -10.09 12.60 -10.62
N LEU A 243 -10.25 11.94 -11.77
CA LEU A 243 -10.63 10.53 -11.83
C LEU A 243 -9.59 9.61 -11.13
N PRO A 244 -8.28 9.67 -11.44
CA PRO A 244 -7.29 8.89 -10.69
C PRO A 244 -7.25 9.22 -9.20
N MET A 245 -7.36 10.49 -8.83
CA MET A 245 -7.24 10.95 -7.44
C MET A 245 -8.47 10.68 -6.57
N THR A 246 -9.58 10.31 -7.18
CA THR A 246 -10.83 9.96 -6.50
C THR A 246 -11.06 8.45 -6.62
N LEU A 247 -11.57 7.98 -7.74
CA LEU A 247 -11.99 6.59 -7.93
C LEU A 247 -10.82 5.61 -7.76
N PHE A 248 -9.76 5.74 -8.57
CA PHE A 248 -8.69 4.74 -8.56
C PHE A 248 -7.85 4.78 -7.28
N PHE A 249 -7.62 5.96 -6.72
CA PHE A 249 -6.96 6.12 -5.42
C PHE A 249 -7.74 5.41 -4.31
N GLN A 250 -9.06 5.58 -4.27
CA GLN A 250 -9.90 4.95 -3.24
C GLN A 250 -9.99 3.43 -3.44
N ILE A 251 -10.07 2.94 -4.67
CA ILE A 251 -10.01 1.48 -4.96
C ILE A 251 -8.66 0.89 -4.51
N SER A 252 -7.54 1.55 -4.84
CA SER A 252 -6.20 1.17 -4.37
C SER A 252 -6.13 1.08 -2.85
N ASN A 253 -6.70 2.05 -2.15
CA ASN A 253 -6.73 2.07 -0.68
C ASN A 253 -7.54 0.92 -0.09
N VAL A 254 -8.69 0.58 -0.66
CA VAL A 254 -9.50 -0.56 -0.22
C VAL A 254 -8.67 -1.85 -0.28
N PHE A 255 -8.03 -2.12 -1.42
CA PHE A 255 -7.23 -3.34 -1.56
C PHE A 255 -5.99 -3.34 -0.66
N ARG A 256 -5.32 -2.20 -0.50
CA ARG A 256 -4.18 -2.13 0.41
C ARG A 256 -4.58 -2.32 1.87
N LEU A 257 -5.69 -1.72 2.29
CA LEU A 257 -6.23 -1.92 3.64
C LEU A 257 -6.46 -3.42 3.91
N CYS A 258 -6.95 -4.14 2.90
CA CYS A 258 -7.23 -5.57 2.98
C CYS A 258 -6.00 -6.49 3.05
N VAL A 259 -4.77 -5.96 2.97
CA VAL A 259 -3.54 -6.79 3.09
C VAL A 259 -2.63 -6.39 4.24
N LYS A 260 -2.85 -5.20 4.82
CA LYS A 260 -1.88 -4.54 5.70
C LYS A 260 -1.70 -5.29 7.04
N HIS A 261 -2.82 -5.61 7.70
CA HIS A 261 -2.85 -6.08 9.08
C HIS A 261 -3.79 -7.24 9.29
N SER A 262 -3.43 -8.14 10.20
CA SER A 262 -4.22 -9.31 10.59
C SER A 262 -4.91 -9.07 11.93
N PHE A 263 -6.10 -9.62 12.08
CA PHE A 263 -6.82 -9.61 13.34
C PHE A 263 -6.19 -10.61 14.30
N PRO A 264 -6.08 -10.25 15.60
CA PRO A 264 -5.47 -11.12 16.58
C PRO A 264 -6.35 -12.36 16.84
N GLN A 265 -5.72 -13.50 17.12
CA GLN A 265 -6.47 -14.72 17.43
C GLN A 265 -7.16 -14.60 18.80
N PRO A 266 -8.34 -15.22 19.02
CA PRO A 266 -9.09 -15.08 20.27
C PRO A 266 -8.30 -15.49 21.53
N ASP A 267 -7.46 -16.52 21.41
CA ASP A 267 -6.66 -17.11 22.48
C ASP A 267 -5.31 -16.39 22.71
N GLN A 268 -4.93 -15.47 21.83
CA GLN A 268 -3.64 -14.82 21.86
C GLN A 268 -3.54 -13.79 22.99
N THR A 269 -3.02 -14.24 24.12
CA THR A 269 -2.74 -13.43 25.30
C THR A 269 -1.28 -13.62 25.73
N PRO A 270 -0.58 -12.57 26.19
CA PRO A 270 -1.06 -11.20 26.37
C PRO A 270 -1.06 -10.37 25.08
N ARG A 271 -1.98 -9.39 24.96
CA ARG A 271 -2.12 -8.44 23.83
C ARG A 271 -1.03 -7.35 23.84
N ARG A 272 0.24 -7.71 24.00
CA ARG A 272 1.37 -6.78 24.10
C ARG A 272 2.70 -7.45 23.77
N GLY A 273 3.71 -6.63 23.50
CA GLY A 273 5.07 -7.10 23.26
C GLY A 273 5.31 -7.56 21.82
N ARG A 274 6.57 -7.88 21.51
CA ARG A 274 7.04 -8.11 20.14
C ARG A 274 6.34 -9.28 19.45
N GLU A 275 6.02 -10.34 20.18
CA GLU A 275 5.27 -11.49 19.67
C GLU A 275 3.88 -11.11 19.18
N TYR A 276 3.13 -10.37 20.00
CA TYR A 276 1.82 -9.85 19.64
C TYR A 276 1.91 -8.94 18.42
N PHE A 277 2.75 -7.90 18.45
CA PHE A 277 2.87 -6.95 17.32
C PHE A 277 3.32 -7.62 16.02
N ALA A 278 4.26 -8.57 16.08
CA ALA A 278 4.72 -9.29 14.90
C ALA A 278 3.63 -10.16 14.27
N SER A 279 2.69 -10.69 15.06
CA SER A 279 1.57 -11.51 14.54
C SER A 279 0.52 -10.70 13.78
N LEU A 280 0.48 -9.38 13.97
CA LEU A 280 -0.51 -8.50 13.34
C LEU A 280 -0.07 -8.04 11.95
N THR A 281 1.19 -8.23 11.58
CA THR A 281 1.79 -7.64 10.38
C THR A 281 2.46 -8.71 9.52
N ASN A 282 2.40 -8.55 8.20
CA ASN A 282 2.92 -9.53 7.25
C ASN A 282 3.68 -8.85 6.11
N ALA A 283 4.68 -9.53 5.56
CA ALA A 283 5.21 -9.18 4.25
C ALA A 283 4.28 -9.68 3.14
N ILE A 284 4.18 -8.89 2.07
CA ILE A 284 3.34 -9.21 0.90
C ILE A 284 4.21 -9.08 -0.33
N PHE A 285 4.70 -10.19 -0.83
CA PHE A 285 5.48 -10.23 -2.06
C PHE A 285 4.59 -10.53 -3.25
N VAL A 286 5.05 -10.19 -4.45
CA VAL A 286 4.37 -10.52 -5.70
C VAL A 286 5.32 -11.19 -6.67
N GLY A 287 4.77 -11.92 -7.63
CA GLY A 287 5.53 -12.67 -8.62
C GLY A 287 5.27 -14.16 -8.56
N GLU A 288 5.89 -14.87 -9.49
CA GLU A 288 5.74 -16.31 -9.68
C GLU A 288 7.08 -16.96 -9.98
N ARG A 289 7.20 -18.26 -9.65
CA ARG A 289 8.41 -19.02 -9.97
C ARG A 289 8.71 -18.95 -11.47
N ALA A 290 9.97 -18.77 -11.82
CA ALA A 290 10.40 -18.86 -13.21
C ALA A 290 10.09 -20.27 -13.76
N PRO A 291 9.72 -20.39 -15.04
CA PRO A 291 9.48 -21.70 -15.66
C PRO A 291 10.65 -22.65 -15.51
N SER A 292 10.34 -23.92 -15.18
CA SER A 292 11.36 -24.95 -15.00
C SER A 292 12.14 -25.22 -16.29
N PRO A 293 13.48 -25.32 -16.23
CA PRO A 293 14.30 -25.65 -17.40
C PRO A 293 14.06 -27.07 -17.90
N ARG A 294 13.47 -27.95 -17.07
CA ARG A 294 13.16 -29.35 -17.37
C ARG A 294 11.96 -29.54 -18.30
N LEU A 295 11.24 -28.46 -18.65
CA LEU A 295 10.10 -28.53 -19.57
C LEU A 295 10.55 -28.78 -21.02
N PRO A 296 9.78 -29.55 -21.81
CA PRO A 296 9.99 -29.65 -23.27
C PRO A 296 9.97 -28.27 -23.93
N VAL A 297 10.76 -28.08 -25.01
CA VAL A 297 11.05 -26.76 -25.61
C VAL A 297 9.80 -25.92 -25.85
N LEU A 298 8.79 -26.45 -26.55
CA LEU A 298 7.56 -25.72 -26.85
C LEU A 298 6.78 -25.33 -25.59
N ARG A 299 6.66 -26.26 -24.63
CA ARG A 299 6.00 -26.00 -23.34
C ARG A 299 6.77 -24.98 -22.51
N ARG A 300 8.11 -24.99 -22.60
CA ARG A 300 8.98 -24.02 -21.94
C ARG A 300 8.80 -22.61 -22.50
N HIS A 301 8.74 -22.44 -23.82
CA HIS A 301 8.45 -21.14 -24.44
C HIS A 301 7.06 -20.62 -24.06
N ALA A 302 6.03 -21.47 -24.12
CA ALA A 302 4.69 -21.10 -23.69
C ALA A 302 4.63 -20.72 -22.20
N ALA A 303 5.34 -21.46 -21.34
CA ALA A 303 5.44 -21.15 -19.91
C ALA A 303 6.13 -19.80 -19.67
N TRP A 304 7.21 -19.49 -20.40
CA TRP A 304 7.87 -18.18 -20.34
C TRP A 304 6.99 -17.04 -20.83
N ALA A 305 6.28 -17.22 -21.93
CA ALA A 305 5.34 -16.22 -22.44
C ALA A 305 4.23 -15.94 -21.40
N ARG A 306 3.65 -17.00 -20.83
CA ARG A 306 2.66 -16.89 -19.75
C ARG A 306 3.24 -16.20 -18.51
N TRP A 307 4.46 -16.56 -18.12
CA TRP A 307 5.13 -15.97 -16.96
C TRP A 307 5.34 -14.47 -17.17
N TRP A 308 5.92 -14.05 -18.30
CA TRP A 308 6.10 -12.63 -18.62
C TRP A 308 4.79 -11.87 -18.68
N PHE A 309 3.77 -12.46 -19.30
CA PHE A 309 2.43 -11.88 -19.33
C PHE A 309 1.89 -11.64 -17.91
N ARG A 310 1.99 -12.63 -17.01
CA ARG A 310 1.51 -12.49 -15.64
C ARG A 310 2.37 -11.50 -14.83
N MET A 311 3.68 -11.52 -15.00
CA MET A 311 4.56 -10.52 -14.36
C MET A 311 4.20 -9.10 -14.78
N LEU A 312 3.91 -8.87 -16.06
CA LEU A 312 3.61 -7.54 -16.61
C LEU A 312 2.18 -7.07 -16.38
N PHE A 313 1.18 -7.95 -16.46
CA PHE A 313 -0.23 -7.57 -16.44
C PHE A 313 -0.98 -7.94 -15.15
N VAL A 314 -0.36 -8.71 -14.26
CA VAL A 314 -0.94 -9.06 -12.95
C VAL A 314 -0.06 -8.53 -11.83
N HIS A 315 1.20 -8.95 -11.77
CA HIS A 315 2.08 -8.62 -10.64
C HIS A 315 2.55 -7.16 -10.68
N PHE A 316 2.89 -6.63 -11.85
CA PHE A 316 3.31 -5.23 -11.97
C PHE A 316 2.21 -4.23 -11.59
N PRO A 317 0.97 -4.30 -12.12
CA PRO A 317 -0.11 -3.40 -11.70
C PRO A 317 -0.41 -3.53 -10.21
N THR A 318 -0.40 -4.76 -9.68
CA THR A 318 -0.55 -5.01 -8.23
C THR A 318 0.50 -4.25 -7.42
N ARG A 319 1.79 -4.43 -7.74
CA ARG A 319 2.89 -3.76 -7.04
C ARG A 319 2.83 -2.25 -7.19
N TYR A 320 2.55 -1.80 -8.41
CA TYR A 320 2.68 -0.41 -8.81
C TYR A 320 1.49 0.44 -8.36
N LEU A 321 0.28 -0.13 -8.28
CA LEU A 321 -0.94 0.61 -7.99
C LEU A 321 -1.54 0.31 -6.62
N VAL A 322 -1.32 -0.89 -6.04
CA VAL A 322 -1.90 -1.29 -4.76
C VAL A 322 -0.85 -1.39 -3.66
N LEU A 323 0.18 -2.20 -3.88
CA LEU A 323 1.24 -2.46 -2.90
C LEU A 323 2.39 -1.44 -3.03
N THR A 324 2.05 -0.15 -3.11
CA THR A 324 3.02 0.92 -3.34
C THR A 324 3.99 1.10 -2.18
N GLY A 325 5.18 1.58 -2.50
CA GLY A 325 6.21 1.87 -1.51
C GLY A 325 6.66 0.66 -0.70
N ASP A 326 6.63 0.81 0.62
CA ASP A 326 7.04 -0.17 1.63
C ASP A 326 5.95 -1.16 2.02
N THR A 327 4.75 -1.06 1.46
CA THR A 327 3.62 -1.98 1.76
C THR A 327 4.01 -3.46 1.70
N VAL A 328 4.89 -3.82 0.77
CA VAL A 328 5.37 -5.21 0.59
C VAL A 328 6.24 -5.73 1.75
N VAL A 329 6.81 -4.83 2.55
CA VAL A 329 7.66 -5.10 3.74
C VAL A 329 7.18 -4.28 4.93
N HIS A 330 5.85 -4.11 5.04
CA HIS A 330 5.26 -3.30 6.09
C HIS A 330 5.48 -3.89 7.48
N ASP A 331 5.65 -5.21 7.55
CA ASP A 331 6.13 -5.95 8.73
C ASP A 331 7.43 -5.38 9.31
N TYR A 332 8.45 -5.12 8.48
CA TYR A 332 9.70 -4.52 8.92
C TYR A 332 9.52 -3.11 9.45
N HIS A 333 8.68 -2.30 8.79
CA HIS A 333 8.36 -0.96 9.25
C HIS A 333 7.72 -0.97 10.64
N HIS A 334 6.82 -1.91 10.94
CA HIS A 334 6.24 -2.03 12.28
C HIS A 334 7.24 -2.50 13.34
N ARG A 335 8.22 -3.33 12.96
CA ARG A 335 9.30 -3.74 13.89
C ARG A 335 10.30 -2.62 14.17
N TYR A 336 10.57 -1.79 13.16
CA TYR A 336 11.58 -0.73 13.21
C TYR A 336 11.05 0.59 12.62
N PRO A 337 10.01 1.22 13.21
CA PRO A 337 9.32 2.38 12.62
C PRO A 337 10.21 3.61 12.45
N MET A 338 11.28 3.70 13.26
CA MET A 338 12.27 4.77 13.22
C MET A 338 13.54 4.39 12.44
N SER A 339 13.48 3.32 11.65
CA SER A 339 14.65 2.85 10.90
C SER A 339 15.10 3.92 9.88
N ARG A 340 16.39 4.22 9.95
CA ARG A 340 17.05 5.20 9.10
C ARG A 340 17.27 4.71 7.67
N GLU A 341 17.06 3.42 7.43
CA GLU A 341 17.23 2.73 6.15
C GLU A 341 15.92 2.63 5.36
N TRP A 342 14.91 3.45 5.68
CA TRP A 342 13.58 3.40 5.06
C TRP A 342 13.57 3.52 3.55
N ALA A 343 14.51 4.30 2.99
CA ALA A 343 14.62 4.41 1.54
C ALA A 343 14.94 3.04 0.89
N SER A 344 15.57 2.13 1.63
CA SER A 344 16.04 0.82 1.17
C SER A 344 15.38 -0.35 1.93
N TYR A 345 14.16 -0.18 2.46
CA TYR A 345 13.49 -1.20 3.29
C TYR A 345 13.46 -2.61 2.70
N LEU A 346 13.36 -2.78 1.38
CA LEU A 346 13.38 -4.12 0.77
C LEU A 346 14.67 -4.90 1.11
N PHE A 347 15.80 -4.21 1.13
CA PHE A 347 17.09 -4.81 1.46
C PHE A 347 17.29 -4.89 2.97
N ALA A 348 16.91 -3.85 3.73
CA ALA A 348 17.01 -3.85 5.19
C ALA A 348 16.17 -4.96 5.84
N ARG A 349 14.94 -5.19 5.33
CA ARG A 349 14.07 -6.30 5.76
C ARG A 349 14.69 -7.65 5.45
N GLU A 350 15.24 -7.83 4.26
CA GLU A 350 15.84 -9.11 3.88
C GLU A 350 17.11 -9.41 4.69
N GLU A 351 17.91 -8.39 4.99
CA GLU A 351 19.07 -8.52 5.88
C GLU A 351 18.65 -8.92 7.30
N ASP A 352 17.64 -8.25 7.87
CA ASP A 352 17.08 -8.60 9.20
C ASP A 352 16.51 -10.03 9.20
N HIS A 353 15.76 -10.41 8.17
CA HIS A 353 15.20 -11.75 8.02
C HIS A 353 16.29 -12.83 7.98
N ARG A 354 17.34 -12.64 7.17
CA ARG A 354 18.45 -13.60 7.05
C ARG A 354 19.34 -13.63 8.29
N GLY A 355 19.43 -12.52 9.02
CA GLY A 355 20.08 -12.44 10.33
C GLY A 355 19.28 -13.12 11.45
N GLY A 356 18.14 -13.75 11.15
CA GLY A 356 17.29 -14.42 12.14
C GLY A 356 16.36 -13.48 12.92
N ALA A 357 16.15 -12.25 12.42
CA ALA A 357 15.33 -11.20 13.03
C ALA A 357 15.62 -10.98 14.54
N PRO A 358 16.83 -10.51 14.91
CA PRO A 358 17.28 -10.46 16.29
C PRO A 358 16.29 -9.79 17.25
N GLY A 359 15.83 -10.56 18.25
CA GLY A 359 14.90 -10.08 19.26
C GLY A 359 13.45 -9.93 18.79
N TRP A 360 13.10 -10.38 17.60
CA TRP A 360 11.74 -10.47 17.08
C TRP A 360 11.41 -11.92 16.70
N PRO A 361 10.12 -12.31 16.65
CA PRO A 361 9.73 -13.59 16.07
C PRO A 361 10.09 -13.66 14.58
N PRO A 362 10.12 -14.87 13.99
CA PRO A 362 10.27 -15.02 12.55
C PRO A 362 9.26 -14.18 11.76
N TYR A 363 9.64 -13.74 10.56
CA TYR A 363 8.72 -13.06 9.65
C TYR A 363 7.68 -14.02 9.11
N HIS A 364 6.48 -13.51 8.87
CA HIS A 364 5.45 -14.16 8.07
C HIS A 364 5.30 -13.41 6.75
N GLU A 365 5.18 -14.16 5.65
CA GLU A 365 5.15 -13.60 4.30
C GLU A 365 4.14 -14.33 3.42
N VAL A 366 3.47 -13.57 2.55
CA VAL A 366 2.47 -14.09 1.62
C VAL A 366 2.81 -13.64 0.21
N TRP A 367 2.66 -14.55 -0.77
CA TRP A 367 2.93 -14.29 -2.18
C TRP A 367 1.64 -14.08 -2.98
N GLY A 368 1.45 -12.86 -3.49
CA GLY A 368 0.33 -12.43 -4.32
C GLY A 368 -0.72 -11.63 -3.56
N LEU A 369 -1.41 -10.74 -4.27
CA LEU A 369 -2.45 -9.86 -3.68
C LEU A 369 -3.64 -10.65 -3.14
N VAL A 370 -4.20 -11.57 -3.93
CA VAL A 370 -5.38 -12.34 -3.52
C VAL A 370 -5.08 -13.21 -2.30
N PRO A 371 -3.99 -14.02 -2.26
CA PRO A 371 -3.64 -14.76 -1.04
C PRO A 371 -3.40 -13.86 0.18
N ALA A 372 -2.82 -12.67 0.00
CA ALA A 372 -2.61 -11.73 1.10
C ALA A 372 -3.93 -11.17 1.64
N ILE A 373 -4.89 -10.86 0.75
CA ILE A 373 -6.24 -10.45 1.17
C ILE A 373 -6.94 -11.60 1.87
N ASP A 374 -6.89 -12.81 1.30
CA ASP A 374 -7.49 -14.00 1.88
C ASP A 374 -6.95 -14.26 3.30
N HIS A 375 -5.66 -14.08 3.52
CA HIS A 375 -5.03 -14.23 4.84
C HIS A 375 -5.63 -13.26 5.87
N VAL A 376 -5.76 -11.96 5.52
CA VAL A 376 -6.36 -10.97 6.42
C VAL A 376 -7.85 -11.24 6.66
N LEU A 377 -8.60 -11.57 5.60
CA LEU A 377 -10.02 -11.94 5.72
C LEU A 377 -10.22 -13.18 6.58
N ASP A 378 -9.36 -14.18 6.45
CA ASP A 378 -9.38 -15.38 7.27
C ASP A 378 -9.03 -15.08 8.73
N SER A 379 -8.10 -14.16 8.99
CA SER A 379 -7.80 -13.71 10.36
C SER A 379 -9.01 -13.03 11.01
N LEU A 380 -9.74 -12.18 10.28
CA LEU A 380 -10.99 -11.59 10.77
C LEU A 380 -12.05 -12.65 11.00
N ARG A 381 -12.18 -13.62 10.10
CA ARG A 381 -13.18 -14.69 10.19
C ARG A 381 -13.05 -15.47 11.50
N THR A 382 -11.82 -15.70 11.98
CA THR A 382 -11.54 -16.46 13.21
C THR A 382 -11.34 -15.57 14.44
N ALA A 383 -11.36 -14.24 14.29
CA ALA A 383 -11.25 -13.31 15.40
C ALA A 383 -12.44 -13.41 16.36
N ASP A 384 -12.26 -12.90 17.58
CA ASP A 384 -13.29 -12.97 18.62
C ASP A 384 -14.53 -12.14 18.22
N PRO A 385 -15.71 -12.78 18.01
CA PRO A 385 -16.92 -12.08 17.63
C PRO A 385 -17.41 -11.08 18.70
N GLU A 386 -17.13 -11.33 19.98
CA GLU A 386 -17.52 -10.42 21.05
C GLU A 386 -16.59 -9.21 21.13
N GLU A 387 -15.29 -9.39 20.88
CA GLU A 387 -14.31 -8.29 20.85
C GLU A 387 -14.56 -7.36 19.64
N PHE A 388 -14.79 -7.94 18.47
CA PHE A 388 -14.95 -7.22 17.20
C PHE A 388 -16.41 -7.02 16.80
N ASP A 389 -17.30 -6.91 17.79
CA ASP A 389 -18.68 -6.50 17.59
C ASP A 389 -18.76 -4.99 17.29
N PRO A 390 -19.30 -4.57 16.13
CA PRO A 390 -19.49 -3.16 15.80
C PRO A 390 -20.30 -2.38 16.83
N ASP A 391 -21.24 -3.01 17.51
CA ASP A 391 -22.11 -2.34 18.48
C ASP A 391 -21.33 -2.00 19.77
N ARG A 392 -20.17 -2.62 19.97
CA ARG A 392 -19.22 -2.35 21.07
C ARG A 392 -18.11 -1.39 20.69
N LEU A 393 -18.04 -0.93 19.45
CA LEU A 393 -17.12 0.13 19.06
C LEU A 393 -17.52 1.40 19.80
N ALA A 394 -16.80 1.73 20.88
CA ALA A 394 -16.96 2.96 21.64
C ALA A 394 -17.03 4.14 20.67
N GLU A 395 -18.05 5.00 20.82
CA GLU A 395 -18.42 6.11 19.94
C GLU A 395 -17.66 6.10 18.61
N VAL A 396 -18.16 5.30 17.66
CA VAL A 396 -17.61 5.31 16.30
C VAL A 396 -17.55 6.76 15.85
N ASN A 397 -16.35 7.32 15.80
CA ASN A 397 -16.18 8.64 15.25
C ASN A 397 -16.38 8.48 13.75
N HIS A 398 -17.62 8.61 13.30
CA HIS A 398 -17.98 8.46 11.89
C HIS A 398 -17.19 9.43 10.99
N ARG A 399 -16.61 10.49 11.57
CA ARG A 399 -15.71 11.43 10.89
C ARG A 399 -14.30 10.87 10.66
N ALA A 400 -13.89 9.87 11.45
CA ALA A 400 -12.58 9.20 11.41
C ALA A 400 -12.55 7.92 10.55
N LEU A 401 -13.70 7.33 10.22
CA LEU A 401 -13.80 6.03 9.53
C LEU A 401 -13.06 5.94 8.19
N PHE A 402 -12.87 7.06 7.51
CA PHE A 402 -12.16 7.10 6.24
C PHE A 402 -10.65 7.39 6.40
N MET A 403 -10.19 7.80 7.58
CA MET A 403 -8.76 8.04 7.84
C MET A 403 -7.94 6.76 7.72
N ALA A 404 -8.53 5.62 8.09
CA ALA A 404 -7.95 4.30 7.92
C ALA A 404 -7.62 3.92 6.47
N PHE A 405 -8.41 4.43 5.52
CA PHE A 405 -8.15 4.22 4.10
C PHE A 405 -7.11 5.21 3.57
N GLU A 406 -6.81 6.28 4.30
CA GLU A 406 -5.72 7.18 3.93
C GLU A 406 -4.35 6.62 4.37
N ASP A 407 -4.34 5.79 5.41
CA ASP A 407 -3.19 5.02 5.91
C ASP A 407 -2.96 3.68 5.26
#